data_AF-A0A3R5QVM0-F1
#
_entry.id   AF-A0A3R5QVM0-F1
#
_cell.length_a   1.000
_cell.length_b   1.000
_cell.length_c   1.000
_cell.angle_alpha   90.00
_cell.angle_beta   90.00
_cell.angle_gamma   90.00
#
_symmetry.space_group_name_H-M   'P 1'
#
loop_
_entity.id
_entity.type
_entity.pdbx_description
1 polymer ?
#
loop_
_entity_poly.entity_id
_entity_poly.type
_entity_poly.pdbx_seq_one_letter_code
_entity_poly.pdbx_strand_id
1 'polypeptide(L)' 'MPKRRWTKDEIEDYRRTHGNFFYFNKEDANLLIPKALGIGRSFNWANPISWVVTIALIIIIIIRVVYKS' A
#
# COMPACT_ATOMS: atom_id res chain seq x y z
N MET A 1 -7.03 16.53 11.86
CA MET A 1 -7.88 16.56 10.66
C MET A 1 -7.91 15.17 10.04
N PRO A 2 -9.06 14.62 9.63
CA PRO A 2 -9.09 13.36 8.89
C PRO A 2 -8.27 13.54 7.59
N LYS A 3 -7.33 12.62 7.35
CA LYS A 3 -6.53 12.65 6.12
C LYS A 3 -7.45 12.41 4.93
N ARG A 4 -7.30 13.19 3.85
CA ARG A 4 -8.09 12.99 2.63
C ARG A 4 -7.46 11.89 1.76
N ARG A 5 -8.28 11.29 0.91
CA ARG A 5 -7.81 10.38 -0.15
C ARG A 5 -7.36 11.20 -1.35
N TRP A 6 -6.19 10.90 -1.86
CA TRP A 6 -5.65 11.57 -3.05
C TRP A 6 -6.23 10.96 -4.33
N THR A 7 -6.32 11.77 -5.37
CA THR A 7 -6.72 11.34 -6.72
C THR A 7 -5.57 10.62 -7.41
N LYS A 8 -5.86 9.99 -8.56
CA LYS A 8 -4.83 9.33 -9.36
C LYS A 8 -3.76 10.29 -9.85
N ASP A 9 -4.16 11.50 -10.24
CA ASP A 9 -3.23 12.51 -10.75
C ASP A 9 -2.29 13.00 -9.64
N GLU A 10 -2.82 13.21 -8.43
CA GLU A 10 -2.02 13.60 -7.27
C GLU A 10 -1.03 12.50 -6.84
N ILE A 11 -1.46 11.24 -6.92
CA ILE A 11 -0.60 10.07 -6.67
C ILE A 11 0.54 10.03 -7.70
N GLU A 12 0.25 10.36 -8.96
CA GLU A 12 1.24 10.36 -10.03
C GLU A 12 2.23 11.52 -9.93
N ASP A 13 1.75 12.71 -9.54
CA ASP A 13 2.61 13.86 -9.26
C ASP A 13 3.55 13.59 -8.07
N TYR A 14 3.06 12.94 -7.03
CA TYR A 14 3.88 12.50 -5.90
C TYR A 14 5.01 11.56 -6.37
N ARG A 15 4.70 10.61 -7.25
CA ARG A 15 5.68 9.67 -7.81
C ARG A 15 6.76 10.32 -8.66
N ARG A 16 6.41 11.34 -9.46
CA ARG A 16 7.39 12.07 -10.27
C ARG A 16 8.52 12.68 -9.44
N THR A 17 8.23 13.02 -8.19
CA THR A 17 9.18 13.66 -7.27
C THR A 17 9.78 12.69 -6.24
N HIS A 18 9.10 11.60 -5.89
CA HIS A 18 9.52 10.65 -4.84
C HIS A 18 9.90 9.25 -5.37
N GLY A 19 9.74 9.02 -6.68
CA GLY A 19 10.03 7.75 -7.34
C GLY A 19 8.84 6.79 -7.41
N ASN A 20 9.02 5.73 -8.22
CA ASN A 20 7.95 4.79 -8.58
C ASN A 20 7.97 3.44 -7.83
N PHE A 21 9.08 3.10 -7.17
CA PHE A 21 9.29 1.76 -6.60
C PHE A 21 8.41 1.49 -5.37
N PHE A 22 8.31 2.45 -4.45
CA PHE A 22 7.46 2.35 -3.27
C PHE A 22 6.66 3.62 -3.08
N TYR A 23 5.36 3.48 -2.81
CA TYR A 23 4.50 4.61 -2.47
C TYR A 23 4.38 4.72 -0.95
N PHE A 24 4.88 5.83 -0.39
CA PHE A 24 4.92 6.07 1.06
C PHE A 24 4.47 7.52 1.35
N ASN A 25 3.20 7.83 1.13
CA ASN A 25 2.68 9.18 1.35
C ASN A 25 1.85 9.26 2.63
N LYS A 26 2.36 9.95 3.66
CA LYS A 26 1.67 10.12 4.94
C LYS A 26 0.44 11.03 4.85
N GLU A 27 0.34 11.87 3.84
CA GLU A 27 -0.77 12.82 3.64
C GLU A 27 -1.95 12.19 2.88
N ASP A 28 -1.69 11.10 2.16
CA ASP A 28 -2.69 10.33 1.45
C ASP A 28 -3.32 9.26 2.34
N ALA A 29 -4.64 9.36 2.55
CA ALA A 29 -5.41 8.41 3.33
C ALA A 29 -5.76 7.11 2.58
N ASN A 30 -5.45 7.00 1.28
CA ASN A 30 -5.71 5.78 0.52
C ASN A 30 -4.95 4.60 1.15
N LEU A 31 -5.64 3.46 1.29
CA LEU A 31 -5.01 2.19 1.62
C LEU A 31 -4.38 1.57 0.37
N LEU A 32 -5.16 1.55 -0.72
CA LEU A 32 -4.78 0.99 -2.01
C LEU A 32 -4.73 2.09 -3.06
N ILE A 33 -3.65 2.13 -3.81
CA ILE A 33 -3.39 3.07 -4.91
C ILE A 33 -3.14 2.30 -6.20
N PRO A 34 -3.33 2.89 -7.40
CA PRO A 34 -2.97 2.23 -8.66
C PRO A 34 -1.49 1.85 -8.67
N LYS A 35 -1.09 0.72 -9.23
CA LYS A 35 0.35 0.44 -9.41
C LYS A 35 1.01 1.51 -10.28
N ALA A 36 2.28 1.82 -10.00
CA ALA A 36 3.07 2.75 -10.83
C ALA A 36 3.31 2.17 -12.23
N LEU A 37 3.44 0.85 -12.33
CA LEU A 37 3.64 0.12 -13.58
C LEU A 37 2.57 -0.97 -13.73
N GLY A 38 1.90 -0.98 -14.88
CA GLY A 38 0.92 -2.00 -15.26
C GLY A 38 -0.45 -1.86 -14.57
N ILE A 39 -1.20 -2.96 -14.54
CA ILE A 39 -2.58 -3.01 -14.04
C ILE A 39 -2.59 -3.48 -12.58
N GLY A 40 -3.49 -2.89 -11.78
CA GLY A 40 -3.79 -3.33 -10.42
C GLY A 40 -3.53 -2.26 -9.38
N ARG A 41 -3.51 -2.68 -8.11
CA ARG A 41 -3.31 -1.80 -6.96
C ARG A 41 -2.09 -2.21 -6.14
N SER A 42 -1.51 -1.25 -5.43
CA SER A 42 -0.46 -1.44 -4.42
C SER A 42 -0.88 -0.73 -3.13
N PHE A 43 -0.22 -1.06 -2.02
CA PHE A 43 -0.46 -0.37 -0.75
C PHE A 43 0.19 1.01 -0.73
N ASN A 44 -0.44 1.93 -0.01
CA ASN A 44 0.28 3.06 0.56
C ASN A 44 0.98 2.59 1.85
N TRP A 45 2.30 2.43 1.81
CA TRP A 45 3.06 1.91 2.94
C TRP A 45 3.16 2.88 4.13
N ALA A 46 2.75 4.14 3.95
CA ALA A 46 2.59 5.10 5.04
C ALA A 46 1.28 4.93 5.82
N ASN A 47 0.33 4.13 5.32
CA ASN A 47 -0.93 3.83 5.99
C ASN A 47 -0.74 2.65 6.98
N PRO A 48 -0.98 2.81 8.29
CA PRO A 48 -0.84 1.73 9.27
C PRO A 48 -1.67 0.47 8.93
N ILE A 49 -2.83 0.65 8.29
CA ILE A 49 -3.70 -0.46 7.91
C ILE A 49 -3.02 -1.36 6.85
N SER A 50 -2.17 -0.81 5.98
CA SER A 50 -1.39 -1.61 5.02
C SER A 50 -0.57 -2.68 5.74
N TRP A 51 0.10 -2.29 6.83
CA TRP A 51 0.91 -3.20 7.64
C TRP A 51 0.07 -4.21 8.40
N VAL A 52 -1.08 -3.81 8.95
CA VAL A 52 -2.02 -4.74 9.59
C VAL A 52 -2.45 -5.84 8.61
N VAL A 53 -2.84 -5.45 7.38
CA VAL A 53 -3.23 -6.41 6.33
C VAL A 53 -2.05 -7.29 5.93
N THR A 54 -0.86 -6.73 5.72
CA THR A 54 0.33 -7.49 5.37
C THR A 54 0.71 -8.50 6.45
N ILE A 55 0.72 -8.11 7.73
CA ILE A 55 1.03 -9.01 8.85
C ILE A 55 -0.02 -10.12 8.95
N ALA A 56 -1.30 -9.80 8.81
CA ALA A 56 -2.36 -10.80 8.83
C ALA A 56 -2.17 -11.86 7.72
N LEU A 57 -1.83 -11.42 6.50
CA LEU A 57 -1.51 -12.34 5.39
C LEU A 57 -0.28 -13.20 5.67
N ILE A 58 0.78 -12.62 6.23
CA ILE A 58 1.99 -13.35 6.61
C ILE A 58 1.67 -14.42 7.68
N ILE A 59 0.88 -14.09 8.71
CA ILE A 59 0.46 -15.04 9.74
C ILE A 59 -0.32 -16.21 9.12
N ILE A 60 -1.26 -15.93 8.22
CA ILE A 60 -2.02 -16.98 7.52
C ILE A 60 -1.09 -17.90 6.73
N ILE A 61 -0.10 -17.33 6.02
CA ILE A 61 0.90 -18.11 5.28
C ILE A 61 1.73 -18.97 6.23
N ILE A 62 2.22 -18.40 7.35
CA ILE A 62 3.00 -19.14 8.35
C ILE A 62 2.19 -20.28 8.94
N ILE A 63 0.95 -20.04 9.37
CA ILE A 63 0.05 -21.10 9.86
C ILE A 63 -0.10 -22.18 8.79
N ARG A 64 -0.30 -21.78 7.53
CA ARG A 64 -0.45 -22.74 6.44
C ARG A 64 0.79 -23.57 6.20
N VAL A 65 1.99 -23.01 6.29
CA VAL A 65 3.25 -23.72 6.08
C VAL A 65 3.56 -24.65 7.27
N VAL A 66 3.38 -24.16 8.50
CA VAL A 66 3.72 -24.88 9.73
C VAL A 66 2.74 -26.03 10.01
N TYR A 67 1.43 -25.81 9.90
CA TYR A 67 0.41 -26.81 10.24
C TYR A 67 -0.02 -27.70 9.06
N LYS A 68 0.65 -27.58 7.92
CA LYS A 68 0.44 -28.44 6.75
C LYS A 68 1.70 -29.26 6.39
N SER A 69 2.71 -29.22 7.25
CA SER A 69 3.83 -30.18 7.31
C SER A 69 3.53 -31.22 8.38
#